data_AF-A0A842L4Y1-F1
#
_entry.id   AF-A0A842L4Y1-F1
#
_cell.length_a   1.000
_cell.length_b   1.000
_cell.length_c   1.000
_cell.angle_alpha   90.00
_cell.angle_beta   90.00
_cell.angle_gamma   90.00
#
_symmetry.space_group_name_H-M   'P 1'
#
loop_
_entity.id
_entity.type
_entity.pdbx_description
1 polymer ?
#
loop_
_entity_poly.entity_id
_entity_poly.type
_entity_poly.pdbx_seq_one_letter_code
_entity_poly.pdbx_strand_id
1 'polypeptide(L)' 'DKVKIEVSGGITEENIQDYAKLDIDVISLGALTHSVKNFDVSLEILKED' A
#
# COMPACT_ATOMS: atom_id res chain seq x y z
N ASP A 1 -9.00 0.39 -28.69
CA ASP A 1 -8.44 0.69 -27.36
C ASP A 1 -9.07 -0.16 -26.29
N LYS A 2 -8.27 -0.64 -25.33
CA LYS A 2 -8.77 -1.38 -24.17
C LYS A 2 -9.09 -0.36 -23.07
N VAL A 3 -10.29 -0.45 -22.49
CA VAL A 3 -10.70 0.41 -21.37
C VAL A 3 -9.98 -0.07 -20.11
N LYS A 4 -9.41 0.87 -19.34
CA LYS A 4 -8.82 0.57 -18.04
C LYS A 4 -9.88 0.53 -16.96
N ILE A 5 -9.81 -0.44 -16.06
CA ILE A 5 -10.70 -0.59 -14.92
C ILE A 5 -9.92 -0.37 -13.62
N GLU A 6 -10.43 0.54 -12.80
CA GLU A 6 -9.94 0.83 -11.45
C GLU A 6 -10.98 0.44 -10.41
N VAL A 7 -10.53 -0.14 -9.30
CA VAL A 7 -11.33 -0.40 -8.09
C VAL A 7 -10.77 0.40 -6.92
N SER A 8 -11.66 1.04 -6.16
CA SER A 8 -11.32 1.90 -5.02
C SER A 8 -12.37 1.82 -3.91
N GLY A 9 -12.00 2.31 -2.72
CA GLY A 9 -12.90 2.50 -1.57
C GLY A 9 -13.12 1.24 -0.72
N GLY A 10 -12.95 1.36 0.59
CA GLY A 10 -13.23 0.27 1.55
C GLY A 10 -12.28 -0.94 1.48
N ILE A 11 -11.18 -0.82 0.75
CA ILE A 11 -10.20 -1.90 0.57
C ILE A 11 -9.20 -1.88 1.75
N THR A 12 -8.99 -3.06 2.33
CA THR A 12 -8.14 -3.32 3.50
C THR A 12 -7.16 -4.45 3.17
N GLU A 13 -6.16 -4.65 4.04
CA GLU A 13 -5.18 -5.75 3.88
C GLU A 13 -5.85 -7.14 3.87
N GLU A 14 -6.98 -7.28 4.55
CA GLU A 14 -7.75 -8.52 4.65
C GLU A 14 -8.48 -8.87 3.34
N ASN A 15 -8.97 -7.86 2.60
CA ASN A 15 -9.83 -8.06 1.43
C ASN A 15 -9.14 -7.77 0.09
N ILE A 16 -7.95 -7.16 0.08
CA ILE A 16 -7.25 -6.75 -1.14
C ILE A 16 -6.99 -7.91 -2.11
N GLN A 17 -6.75 -9.12 -1.58
CA GLN A 17 -6.51 -10.33 -2.38
C GLN A 17 -7.73 -10.74 -3.20
N ASP A 18 -8.94 -10.44 -2.74
CA ASP A 18 -10.15 -10.79 -3.48
C ASP A 18 -10.38 -9.87 -4.67
N TYR A 19 -10.02 -8.59 -4.54
CA TYR A 19 -10.02 -7.63 -5.64
C TYR A 19 -8.89 -7.90 -6.64
N ALA A 20 -7.70 -8.28 -6.17
CA ALA A 20 -6.53 -8.55 -7.02
C ALA A 20 -6.71 -9.75 -7.98
N LYS A 21 -7.67 -10.64 -7.71
CA LYS A 21 -8.02 -11.78 -8.58
C LYS A 21 -8.94 -11.39 -9.74
N LEU A 22 -9.54 -10.20 -9.71
CA LEU A 22 -10.43 -9.71 -10.76
C LEU A 22 -9.61 -9.28 -11.99
N ASP A 23 -10.23 -9.26 -13.17
CA ASP A 23 -9.63 -8.68 -14.38
C ASP A 23 -9.70 -7.14 -14.33
N ILE A 24 -8.85 -6.55 -13.49
CA ILE A 24 -8.77 -5.11 -13.23
C ILE A 24 -7.32 -4.63 -13.42
N ASP A 25 -7.16 -3.38 -13.85
CA ASP A 25 -5.84 -2.82 -14.14
C ASP A 25 -5.20 -2.18 -12.90
N VAL A 26 -6.02 -1.59 -12.01
CA VAL A 26 -5.55 -0.78 -10.90
C VAL A 26 -6.42 -0.94 -9.66
N ILE A 27 -5.78 -0.98 -8.49
CA ILE A 27 -6.43 -0.86 -7.17
C ILE A 27 -5.88 0.39 -6.48
N SER A 28 -6.75 1.28 -6.00
CA SER A 28 -6.36 2.46 -5.23
C SER A 28 -6.77 2.36 -3.76
N LEU A 29 -5.85 2.76 -2.87
CA LEU A 29 -5.95 2.57 -1.41
C LEU A 29 -5.72 3.90 -0.69
N GLY A 30 -6.78 4.50 -0.13
CA GLY A 30 -6.65 5.71 0.69
C GLY A 30 -5.83 5.50 1.98
N ALA A 31 -5.76 4.26 2.48
CA ALA A 31 -4.99 3.90 3.67
C ALA A 31 -3.49 4.18 3.54
N LEU A 32 -2.94 4.17 2.32
CA LEU A 32 -1.51 4.38 2.06
C LEU A 32 -1.01 5.79 2.38
N THR A 33 -1.91 6.76 2.57
CA THR A 33 -1.54 8.15 2.87
C THR A 33 -2.12 8.64 4.19
N HIS A 34 -3.30 8.16 4.58
CA HIS A 34 -4.00 8.63 5.78
C HIS A 34 -3.78 7.75 7.02
N SER A 35 -3.10 6.61 6.90
CA SER A 35 -2.99 5.62 7.99
C SER A 35 -1.65 4.87 7.98
N VAL A 36 -0.57 5.58 7.62
CA VAL A 36 0.78 4.98 7.51
C VAL A 36 1.38 4.75 8.89
N LYS A 37 1.88 3.53 9.12
CA LYS A 37 2.75 3.23 10.26
C LYS A 37 4.14 3.78 9.94
N ASN A 38 4.59 4.77 10.70
CA ASN A 38 5.91 5.37 10.52
C ASN A 38 7.00 4.31 10.70
N PHE A 39 8.00 4.32 9.81
CA PHE A 39 9.19 3.49 9.97
C PHE A 39 10.13 4.21 10.95
N ASP A 40 10.48 3.53 12.05
CA ASP A 40 11.37 4.05 13.07
C ASP A 40 12.82 3.67 12.76
N VAL A 41 13.71 4.67 12.71
CA VAL A 41 15.13 4.49 12.37
C VAL A 41 15.97 5.32 13.31
N SER A 42 16.91 4.67 13.99
CA SER A 42 17.93 5.31 14.81
C SER A 42 19.31 5.16 14.18
N LEU A 43 20.09 6.24 14.20
CA LEU A 43 21.51 6.21 13.84
C LEU A 43 22.34 6.25 15.12
N GLU A 44 23.11 5.20 15.37
CA GLU A 44 24.07 5.14 16.48
C GLU A 44 25.49 5.32 15.94
N ILE A 45 26.23 6.30 16.49
CA ILE A 45 27.62 6.55 16.10
C ILE A 45 28.52 5.92 17.15
N LEU A 46 29.27 4.90 16.74
CA LEU A 46 30.27 4.23 17.56
C LEU A 46 31.61 4.96 17.43
N LYS A 47 32.33 5.15 18.54
CA LYS A 47 33.73 5.59 18.53
C LYS A 47 34.65 4.39 18.32
N GLU A 48 35.67 4.54 17.49
CA GLU A 48 36.82 3.62 17.46
C GLU A 48 37.74 3.91 18.65
N ASP A 49 38.28 2.83 19.25
CA ASP A 49 39.27 2.86 20.34
C ASP A 49 40.68 3.27 19.86
#